data_AF-A0A7C3WZZ8-F1
#
_entry.id   AF-A0A7C3WZZ8-F1
#
_cell.length_a   1.000
_cell.length_b   1.000
_cell.length_c   1.000
_cell.angle_alpha   90.00
_cell.angle_beta   90.00
_cell.angle_gamma   90.00
#
_symmetry.space_group_name_H-M   'P 1'
#
loop_
_entity.id
_entity.type
_entity.pdbx_description
1 polymer ?
#
loop_
_entity_poly.entity_id
_entity_poly.type
_entity_poly.pdbx_seq_one_letter_code
_entity_poly.pdbx_strand_id
1 'polypeptide(L)'
;MMLAKSGYKKIIGLDINESMLNIAREKLFGYPVKLVRGDGLHLPIADNSVDAVVGRWILWVMPDPERAIEEIVRVTKPGGQVLIRVR
;
A
#
# COMPACT_ATOMS: atom_id res chain seq x y z
N MET A 1 7.02 3.76 9.03
CA MET A 1 7.92 3.39 10.15
C MET A 1 8.13 1.88 10.28
N MET A 2 7.09 1.07 10.53
CA MET A 2 7.23 -0.39 10.74
C MET A 2 8.02 -1.10 9.63
N LEU A 3 7.58 -0.98 8.36
CA LEU A 3 8.24 -1.63 7.22
C LEU A 3 9.71 -1.19 7.06
N ALA A 4 10.00 0.10 7.29
CA ALA A 4 11.37 0.62 7.24
C ALA A 4 12.26 -0.01 8.32
N LYS A 5 11.70 -0.27 9.51
CA LYS A 5 12.40 -0.95 10.61
C LYS A 5 12.55 -2.46 10.37
N SER A 6 11.67 -3.06 9.57
CA SER A 6 11.71 -4.49 9.20
C SER A 6 12.68 -4.82 8.05
N GLY A 7 13.51 -3.86 7.61
CA GLY A 7 14.55 -4.08 6.59
C GLY A 7 14.14 -3.78 5.15
N TYR A 8 12.87 -3.47 4.88
CA TYR A 8 12.42 -3.05 3.54
C TYR A 8 13.04 -1.70 3.16
N LYS A 9 13.65 -1.64 1.96
CA LYS A 9 14.41 -0.47 1.49
C LYS A 9 13.62 0.45 0.55
N LYS A 10 12.66 -0.11 -0.19
CA LYS A 10 11.78 0.63 -1.11
C LYS A 10 10.36 0.48 -0.62
N ILE A 11 9.79 1.55 -0.07
CA ILE A 11 8.44 1.53 0.51
C ILE A 11 7.58 2.52 -0.24
N ILE A 12 6.41 2.07 -0.67
CA ILE A 12 5.38 2.91 -1.28
C ILE A 12 4.24 3.03 -0.27
N GLY A 13 3.85 4.25 0.09
CA GLY A 13 2.61 4.52 0.80
C GLY A 13 1.60 5.11 -0.17
N LEU A 14 0.37 4.61 -0.14
CA LEU A 14 -0.69 4.99 -1.07
C LEU A 14 -1.96 5.34 -0.32
N ASP A 15 -2.62 6.41 -0.75
CA ASP A 15 -3.96 6.82 -0.30
C ASP A 15 -4.64 7.59 -1.44
N ILE A 16 -5.97 7.51 -1.53
CA ILE A 16 -6.75 8.26 -2.52
C ILE A 16 -6.88 9.74 -2.12
N ASN A 17 -6.79 10.03 -0.82
CA ASN A 17 -6.98 11.34 -0.23
C ASN A 17 -5.65 12.09 -0.08
N GLU A 18 -5.51 13.21 -0.77
CA GLU A 18 -4.31 14.05 -0.67
C GLU A 18 -4.07 14.57 0.76
N SER A 19 -5.15 14.82 1.51
CA SER A 19 -5.07 15.23 2.92
C SER A 19 -4.38 14.19 3.79
N MET A 20 -4.66 12.89 3.57
CA MET A 20 -4.01 11.80 4.29
C MET A 20 -2.54 11.66 3.89
N LEU A 21 -2.21 11.90 2.63
CA LEU A 21 -0.82 11.94 2.17
C LEU A 21 -0.03 13.08 2.80
N ASN A 22 -0.64 14.26 2.97
CA ASN A 22 0.00 15.38 3.68
C ASN A 22 0.36 15.00 5.13
N ILE A 23 -0.59 14.41 5.87
CA ILE A 23 -0.34 13.91 7.22
C ILE A 23 0.76 12.84 7.23
N ALA A 24 0.78 11.96 6.23
CA ALA A 24 1.80 10.93 6.10
C ALA A 24 3.20 11.53 5.80
N ARG A 25 3.30 12.58 4.98
CA ARG A 25 4.57 13.27 4.68
C ARG A 25 5.22 13.82 5.95
N GLU A 26 4.43 14.45 6.81
CA GLU A 26 4.91 14.97 8.10
C GLU A 26 5.38 13.83 9.02
N LYS A 27 4.55 12.78 9.19
CA LYS A 27 4.85 11.65 10.09
C LYS A 27 6.02 10.78 9.63
N LEU A 28 6.25 10.71 8.32
CA LEU A 28 7.26 9.85 7.71
C LEU A 28 8.49 10.64 7.25
N PHE A 29 8.62 11.90 7.67
CA PHE A 29 9.82 12.69 7.41
C PHE A 29 11.08 11.93 7.86
N GLY A 30 12.07 11.83 6.97
CA GLY A 30 13.31 11.07 7.21
C GLY A 30 13.21 9.55 7.02
N TYR A 31 12.05 8.98 6.72
CA TYR A 31 11.90 7.57 6.36
C TYR A 31 11.95 7.36 4.83
N PRO A 32 12.44 6.19 4.34
CA PRO A 32 12.53 5.90 2.90
C PRO A 32 11.18 5.47 2.32
N VAL A 33 10.18 6.36 2.39
CA VAL A 33 8.82 6.10 1.91
C VAL A 33 8.46 7.06 0.78
N LYS A 34 8.15 6.52 -0.39
CA LYS A 34 7.54 7.27 -1.49
C LYS A 34 6.02 7.29 -1.30
N LEU A 35 5.45 8.48 -1.18
CA LEU A 35 4.00 8.65 -1.08
C LEU A 35 3.40 8.91 -2.45
N VAL A 36 2.36 8.15 -2.80
CA VAL A 36 1.69 8.19 -4.10
C VAL A 36 0.20 8.31 -3.90
N ARG A 37 -0.45 9.24 -4.59
CA ARG A 37 -1.91 9.27 -4.65
C ARG A 37 -2.39 8.21 -5.63
N GLY A 38 -3.33 7.38 -5.21
CA GLY A 38 -3.85 6.32 -6.07
C GLY A 38 -5.14 5.71 -5.53
N ASP A 39 -5.86 5.03 -6.43
CA ASP A 39 -7.07 4.28 -6.12
C ASP A 39 -6.69 2.83 -5.76
N GLY A 40 -7.27 2.29 -4.70
CA GLY A 40 -7.06 0.89 -4.30
C GLY A 40 -7.67 -0.12 -5.27
N LEU A 41 -8.61 0.31 -6.11
CA LEU A 41 -9.21 -0.50 -7.18
C LEU A 41 -8.43 -0.43 -8.50
N HIS A 42 -7.46 0.49 -8.58
CA HIS A 42 -6.59 0.73 -9.74
C HIS A 42 -5.23 1.23 -9.25
N LEU A 43 -4.42 0.30 -8.72
CA LEU A 43 -3.12 0.63 -8.15
C LEU A 43 -2.16 1.12 -9.25
N PRO A 44 -1.56 2.31 -9.12
CA PRO A 44 -0.57 2.84 -10.05
C PRO A 44 0.81 2.19 -9.81
N ILE A 45 0.83 0.86 -9.78
CA ILE A 45 1.98 0.01 -9.51
C ILE A 45 1.97 -1.10 -10.56
N ALA A 46 3.16 -1.45 -11.06
CA ALA A 46 3.31 -2.48 -12.08
C ALA A 46 2.99 -3.88 -11.54
N ASP A 47 2.55 -4.76 -12.43
CA ASP A 47 2.30 -6.17 -12.12
C ASP A 47 3.55 -6.84 -11.56
N ASN A 48 3.36 -7.76 -10.60
CA ASN A 48 4.43 -8.61 -10.05
C ASN A 48 5.70 -7.81 -9.67
N SER A 49 5.54 -6.63 -9.09
CA SER A 49 6.65 -5.68 -8.87
C SER A 49 7.00 -5.48 -7.40
N VAL A 50 6.10 -5.81 -6.48
CA VAL A 50 6.35 -5.69 -5.03
C VAL A 50 6.51 -7.04 -4.36
N ASP A 51 7.45 -7.12 -3.42
CA ASP A 51 7.71 -8.34 -2.65
C ASP A 51 6.67 -8.57 -1.56
N ALA A 52 6.05 -7.49 -1.06
CA ALA A 52 5.00 -7.55 -0.06
C ALA A 52 4.02 -6.38 -0.15
N VAL A 53 2.76 -6.64 0.22
CA VAL A 53 1.71 -5.62 0.40
C VAL A 53 1.19 -5.68 1.83
N VAL A 54 1.03 -4.50 2.45
CA VAL A 54 0.39 -4.36 3.76
C VAL A 54 -0.82 -3.45 3.65
N GLY A 55 -2.01 -4.04 3.72
CA GLY A 55 -3.29 -3.34 3.78
C GLY A 55 -3.76 -3.24 5.23
N ARG A 56 -3.82 -2.03 5.78
CA ARG A 56 -4.36 -1.79 7.12
C ARG A 56 -5.56 -0.87 7.04
N TRP A 57 -6.69 -1.39 7.50
CA TRP A 57 -7.94 -0.67 7.59
C TRP A 57 -8.55 -0.25 6.24
N ILE A 58 -8.31 -1.02 5.18
CA ILE A 58 -8.66 -0.61 3.80
C ILE A 58 -9.89 -1.32 3.24
N LEU A 59 -10.12 -2.60 3.52
CA LEU A 59 -11.10 -3.38 2.74
C LEU A 59 -12.56 -2.98 2.97
N TRP A 60 -12.98 -2.60 4.18
CA TRP A 60 -14.39 -2.25 4.42
C TRP A 60 -14.78 -0.86 3.92
N VAL A 61 -13.80 0.00 3.61
CA VAL A 61 -14.08 1.31 2.99
C VAL A 61 -14.07 1.21 1.47
N MET A 62 -13.66 0.06 0.89
CA MET A 62 -13.69 -0.13 -0.55
C MET A 62 -15.11 -0.40 -1.02
N PRO A 63 -15.55 0.24 -2.13
CA PRO A 63 -16.85 -0.06 -2.73
C PRO A 63 -16.85 -1.46 -3.37
N ASP A 64 -15.67 -1.96 -3.76
CA ASP A 64 -15.46 -3.31 -4.28
C ASP A 64 -14.22 -3.95 -3.61
N PRO A 65 -14.40 -4.67 -2.49
CA PRO A 65 -13.30 -5.30 -1.78
C PRO A 65 -12.63 -6.43 -2.59
N GLU A 66 -13.38 -7.13 -3.44
CA GLU A 66 -12.85 -8.21 -4.28
C GLU A 66 -11.89 -7.65 -5.31
N ARG A 67 -12.30 -6.58 -6.00
CA ARG A 67 -11.43 -5.87 -6.94
C ARG A 67 -10.17 -5.30 -6.28
N ALA A 68 -10.29 -4.77 -5.06
CA ALA A 68 -9.13 -4.31 -4.30
C ALA A 68 -8.16 -5.46 -4.00
N ILE A 69 -8.66 -6.66 -3.68
CA ILE A 69 -7.83 -7.85 -3.48
C ILE A 69 -7.18 -8.28 -4.79
N GLU A 70 -7.90 -8.27 -5.91
CA GLU A 70 -7.34 -8.58 -7.23
C GLU A 70 -6.17 -7.66 -7.58
N GLU A 71 -6.31 -6.36 -7.34
CA GLU A 71 -5.23 -5.39 -7.57
C GLU A 71 -4.04 -5.63 -6.65
N ILE A 72 -4.28 -5.93 -5.36
CA ILE A 72 -3.23 -6.29 -4.41
C ILE A 72 -2.47 -7.54 -4.88
N VAL A 73 -3.19 -8.55 -5.39
CA VAL A 73 -2.58 -9.76 -5.96
C VAL A 73 -1.80 -9.43 -7.23
N ARG A 74 -2.37 -8.64 -8.16
CA ARG A 74 -1.74 -8.25 -9.43
C ARG A 74 -0.37 -7.62 -9.23
N VAL A 75 -0.25 -6.68 -8.30
CA VAL A 75 1.01 -5.96 -8.07
C VAL A 75 2.05 -6.79 -7.31
N THR A 76 1.61 -7.81 -6.57
CA THR A 76 2.47 -8.66 -5.75
C THR A 76 3.14 -9.72 -6.62
N LYS A 77 4.46 -9.90 -6.44
CA LYS A 77 5.21 -10.97 -7.14
C LYS A 77 4.63 -12.37 -6.85
N PRO A 78 4.79 -13.35 -7.75
CA PRO A 78 4.56 -14.74 -7.41
C PRO A 78 5.44 -15.14 -6.22
N GLY A 79 4.85 -15.71 -5.17
CA GLY A 79 5.53 -16.01 -3.90
C GLY A 79 5.74 -14.81 -2.96
N GLY A 80 5.28 -13.62 -3.34
CA GLY A 80 5.25 -12.43 -2.47
C GLY A 80 4.20 -12.54 -1.36
N GLN A 81 4.30 -11.64 -0.38
CA GLN A 81 3.48 -11.69 0.82
C GLN A 81 2.38 -10.64 0.83
N VAL A 82 1.15 -11.05 1.17
CA VAL A 82 0.04 -10.13 1.39
C VAL A 82 -0.40 -10.22 2.84
N LEU A 83 -0.33 -9.10 3.55
CA LEU A 83 -0.87 -8.97 4.90
C LEU A 83 -2.00 -7.96 4.87
N ILE A 84 -3.22 -8.43 5.06
CA ILE A 84 -4.40 -7.56 5.17
C ILE A 84 -5.00 -7.73 6.55
N ARG A 85 -5.16 -6.61 7.25
CA ARG A 85 -5.94 -6.58 8.48
C ARG A 85 -7.40 -6.31 8.15
N VAL A 86 -8.25 -7.30 8.46
CA VAL A 86 -9.71 -7.20 8.42
C VAL A 86 -10.24 -7.01 9.84
N ARG A 87 -10.62 -5.78 10.18
CA ARG A 87 -11.11 -5.33 11.51
C ARG A 87 -10.09 -5.34 12.66
#